data_AF-A0A1J1LPW2-F1
#
_entry.id   AF-A0A1J1LPW2-F1
#
_cell.length_a   1.000
_cell.length_b   1.000
_cell.length_c   1.000
_cell.angle_alpha   90.00
_cell.angle_beta   90.00
_cell.angle_gamma   90.00
#
_symmetry.space_group_name_H-M   'P 1'
#
loop_
_entity.id
_entity.type
_entity.pdbx_description
1 polymer ?
#
loop_
_entity_poly.entity_id
_entity_poly.type
_entity_poly.pdbx_seq_one_letter_code
_entity_poly.pdbx_strand_id
1 'polypeptide(L)'
;MLRINSNITFAGIQGKVLSISPHGSYLTVQLSKRIVIVGAINNKFQWEENPEQQSGFVSFITYIGCSKPELSAISDQIQFYGGQIDDFRDSKRNKHFPLEFKVRKLSPESLVQLLNELQ
;
A
#
# COMPACT_ATOMS: atom_id res chain seq x y z
N MET A 1 -17.05 -5.00 12.95
CA MET A 1 -16.15 -6.07 12.46
C MET A 1 -15.91 -5.83 10.97
N LEU A 2 -14.65 -5.60 10.55
CA LEU A 2 -14.32 -5.39 9.14
C LEU A 2 -14.52 -6.68 8.34
N ARG A 3 -15.03 -6.56 7.11
CA ARG A 3 -15.35 -7.69 6.23
C ARG A 3 -14.59 -7.55 4.91
N ILE A 4 -14.34 -8.66 4.22
CA ILE A 4 -13.84 -8.58 2.85
C ILE A 4 -14.85 -7.80 2.00
N ASN A 5 -14.34 -6.93 1.11
CA ASN A 5 -15.10 -5.95 0.32
C ASN A 5 -15.75 -4.80 1.11
N SER A 6 -15.52 -4.67 2.42
CA SER A 6 -15.91 -3.44 3.12
C SER A 6 -14.96 -2.29 2.77
N ASN A 7 -15.46 -1.06 2.93
CA ASN A 7 -14.64 0.14 2.78
C ASN A 7 -13.94 0.47 4.11
N ILE A 8 -12.77 1.08 3.99
CA ILE A 8 -12.00 1.68 5.08
C ILE A 8 -11.44 3.00 4.58
N THR A 9 -11.22 3.95 5.48
CA THR A 9 -10.49 5.18 5.14
C THR A 9 -9.04 5.03 5.58
N PHE A 10 -8.11 5.32 4.68
CA PHE A 10 -6.68 5.43 4.97
C PHE A 10 -6.19 6.80 4.52
N ALA A 11 -5.72 7.63 5.45
CA ALA A 11 -5.21 8.97 5.14
C ALA A 11 -6.19 9.82 4.30
N GLY A 12 -7.50 9.77 4.62
CA GLY A 12 -8.56 10.43 3.85
C GLY A 12 -8.96 9.74 2.54
N ILE A 13 -8.27 8.68 2.12
CA ILE A 13 -8.56 7.91 0.91
C ILE A 13 -9.51 6.76 1.24
N GLN A 14 -10.59 6.62 0.47
CA GLN A 14 -11.43 5.41 0.56
C GLN A 14 -10.72 4.23 -0.09
N GLY A 15 -10.49 3.19 0.70
CA GLY A 15 -9.92 1.93 0.28
C GLY A 15 -10.89 0.75 0.43
N LYS A 16 -10.73 -0.27 -0.41
CA LYS A 16 -11.49 -1.50 -0.37
C LYS A 16 -10.68 -2.63 0.26
N VAL A 17 -11.20 -3.28 1.31
CA VAL A 17 -10.54 -4.43 1.93
C VAL A 17 -10.56 -5.62 0.97
N LEU A 18 -9.39 -6.07 0.52
CA LEU A 18 -9.22 -7.24 -0.34
C LEU A 18 -9.11 -8.54 0.44
N SER A 19 -8.39 -8.52 1.56
CA SER A 19 -8.20 -9.70 2.40
C SER A 19 -7.85 -9.31 3.83
N ILE A 20 -8.16 -10.21 4.76
CA ILE A 20 -7.83 -10.13 6.17
C ILE A 20 -6.90 -11.30 6.46
N SER A 21 -5.82 -11.10 7.23
CA SER A 21 -4.98 -12.21 7.64
C SER A 21 -5.76 -13.18 8.56
N PRO A 22 -5.42 -14.49 8.60
CA PRO A 22 -6.18 -15.48 9.36
C PRO A 22 -6.35 -15.15 10.85
N HIS A 23 -5.41 -14.39 11.41
CA HIS A 23 -5.42 -13.98 12.83
C HIS A 23 -5.77 -12.50 13.01
N GLY A 24 -6.22 -11.80 11.95
CA GLY A 24 -6.59 -10.39 12.02
C GLY A 24 -5.43 -9.42 12.29
N SER A 25 -4.18 -9.86 12.11
CA SER A 25 -3.00 -9.01 12.36
C SER A 25 -2.76 -7.94 11.30
N TYR A 26 -3.26 -8.13 10.08
CA TYR A 26 -3.12 -7.16 9.00
C TYR A 26 -4.26 -7.26 7.98
N LEU A 27 -4.50 -6.17 7.27
CA LEU A 27 -5.45 -6.05 6.17
C LEU A 27 -4.71 -5.73 4.88
N THR A 28 -5.16 -6.31 3.77
CA THR A 28 -4.78 -5.83 2.44
C THR A 28 -5.90 -4.94 1.92
N VAL A 29 -5.58 -3.71 1.57
CA VAL A 29 -6.54 -2.68 1.16
C VAL A 29 -6.13 -2.13 -0.20
N GLN A 30 -7.05 -2.13 -1.15
CA GLN A 30 -6.87 -1.48 -2.43
C GLN A 30 -7.25 0.00 -2.30
N LEU A 31 -6.33 0.90 -2.62
CA LEU A 31 -6.58 2.36 -2.66
C LEU A 31 -6.90 2.83 -4.08
N SER A 32 -6.28 2.21 -5.10
CA SER A 32 -6.59 2.46 -6.51
C SER A 32 -6.35 1.19 -7.35
N LYS A 33 -6.55 1.25 -8.67
CA LYS A 33 -6.11 0.16 -9.56
C LYS A 33 -4.61 -0.10 -9.42
N ARG A 34 -3.80 0.93 -9.16
CA ARG A 34 -2.33 0.86 -9.12
C ARG A 34 -1.77 0.67 -7.70
N ILE A 35 -2.48 1.11 -6.67
CA ILE A 35 -1.95 1.14 -5.31
C ILE A 35 -2.75 0.22 -4.39
N VAL A 36 -2.03 -0.70 -3.75
CA VAL A 36 -2.53 -1.57 -2.69
C VAL A 36 -1.64 -1.38 -1.47
N ILE A 37 -2.22 -1.28 -0.28
CA ILE A 37 -1.47 -1.29 0.97
C ILE A 37 -1.74 -2.58 1.74
N VAL A 38 -0.76 -3.01 2.53
CA VAL A 38 -0.96 -3.98 3.59
C VAL A 38 -0.75 -3.25 4.91
N GLY A 39 -1.83 -2.95 5.62
CA GLY A 39 -1.82 -2.27 6.91
C GLY A 39 -1.83 -3.28 8.05
N ALA A 40 -0.86 -3.20 8.96
CA ALA A 40 -0.86 -3.98 10.18
C ALA A 40 -1.78 -3.33 11.23
N ILE A 41 -2.59 -4.15 11.90
CA ILE A 41 -3.46 -3.73 13.01
C ILE A 41 -2.71 -3.87 14.35
N ASN A 42 -1.70 -4.74 14.40
CA ASN A 42 -0.80 -4.89 15.53
C ASN A 42 0.63 -5.06 15.05
N ASN A 43 1.60 -4.74 15.92
CA ASN A 43 3.01 -4.82 15.55
C ASN A 43 3.64 -6.21 15.80
N LYS A 44 2.85 -7.28 15.65
CA LYS A 44 3.35 -8.66 15.85
C LYS A 44 4.51 -9.02 14.91
N PHE A 45 4.55 -8.39 13.73
CA PHE A 45 5.57 -8.61 12.72
C PHE A 45 6.73 -7.61 12.78
N GLN A 46 6.77 -6.74 13.82
CA GLN A 46 7.83 -5.75 14.03
C GLN A 46 8.10 -4.92 12.78
N TRP A 47 7.03 -4.49 12.10
CA TRP A 47 7.16 -3.53 11.02
C TRP A 47 7.44 -2.17 11.63
N GLU A 48 8.18 -1.35 10.89
CA GLU A 48 8.44 0.04 11.28
C GLU A 48 7.08 0.74 11.50
N GLU A 49 6.88 1.24 12.72
CA GLU A 49 5.62 1.84 13.10
C GLU A 49 5.45 3.18 12.39
N ASN A 50 4.32 3.31 11.72
CA ASN A 50 3.90 4.53 11.06
C ASN A 50 2.37 4.58 11.15
N PRO A 51 1.84 4.88 12.35
CA PRO A 51 0.43 4.73 12.62
C PRO A 51 -0.40 5.75 11.83
N GLU A 52 -1.52 5.31 11.27
CA GLU A 52 -2.51 6.16 10.61
C GLU A 52 -3.82 6.09 11.38
N GLN A 53 -4.23 7.22 11.96
CA GLN A 53 -5.31 7.29 12.94
C GLN A 53 -6.67 6.93 12.35
N GLN A 54 -6.94 7.26 11.08
CA GLN A 54 -8.23 7.02 10.46
C GLN A 54 -8.44 5.54 10.10
N SER A 55 -7.38 4.84 9.73
CA SER A 55 -7.44 3.41 9.40
C SER A 55 -7.27 2.48 10.60
N GLY A 56 -6.69 2.98 11.70
CA GLY A 56 -6.31 2.17 12.86
C GLY A 56 -5.14 1.22 12.59
N PHE A 57 -4.31 1.53 11.58
CA PHE A 57 -3.09 0.77 11.31
C PHE A 57 -1.95 1.30 12.16
N VAL A 58 -1.11 0.40 12.67
CA VAL A 58 0.13 0.75 13.38
C VAL A 58 1.31 0.92 12.42
N SER A 59 1.23 0.29 11.24
CA SER A 59 2.22 0.36 10.18
C SER A 59 1.62 -0.12 8.87
N PHE A 60 2.26 0.16 7.74
CA PHE A 60 1.84 -0.36 6.45
C PHE A 60 3.01 -0.56 5.47
N ILE A 61 2.77 -1.41 4.47
CA ILE A 61 3.63 -1.61 3.31
C ILE A 61 2.82 -1.28 2.06
N THR A 62 3.40 -0.52 1.15
CA THR A 62 2.74 -0.13 -0.10
C THR A 62 3.19 -1.04 -1.24
N TYR A 63 2.25 -1.41 -2.10
CA TYR A 63 2.45 -2.17 -3.33
C TYR A 63 1.96 -1.35 -4.51
N ILE A 64 2.86 -1.05 -5.45
CA ILE A 64 2.57 -0.17 -6.59
C ILE A 64 2.72 -0.97 -7.87
N GLY A 65 1.63 -1.13 -8.60
CA GLY A 65 1.58 -1.84 -9.87
C GLY A 65 2.27 -1.06 -10.98
N CYS A 66 2.99 -1.74 -11.86
CA CYS A 66 3.61 -1.12 -13.02
C CYS A 66 3.70 -2.08 -14.22
N SER A 67 3.94 -1.47 -15.38
CA SER A 67 4.36 -2.16 -16.59
C SER A 67 5.83 -1.88 -16.88
N LYS A 68 6.49 -2.72 -17.70
CA LYS A 68 7.92 -2.54 -18.05
C LYS A 68 8.27 -1.15 -18.57
N PRO A 69 7.46 -0.51 -19.45
CA PRO A 69 7.78 0.83 -19.97
C PRO A 69 7.77 1.93 -18.90
N GLU A 70 6.97 1.79 -17.84
CA GLU A 70 6.79 2.80 -16.79
C GLU A 70 7.80 2.64 -15.63
N LEU A 71 8.63 1.59 -15.65
CA LEU A 71 9.42 1.15 -14.50
C LEU A 71 10.30 2.27 -13.93
N SER A 72 11.09 2.94 -14.78
CA SER A 72 12.00 4.01 -14.34
C SER A 72 11.22 5.16 -13.73
N ALA A 73 10.20 5.66 -14.43
CA ALA A 73 9.40 6.79 -13.98
C ALA A 73 8.72 6.53 -12.63
N ILE A 74 8.13 5.34 -12.45
CA ILE A 74 7.48 4.97 -11.19
C ILE A 74 8.53 4.82 -10.07
N SER A 75 9.69 4.22 -10.36
CA SER A 75 10.77 4.11 -9.37
C SER A 75 11.24 5.50 -8.91
N ASP A 76 11.44 6.42 -9.84
CA ASP A 76 11.90 7.79 -9.55
C ASP A 76 10.86 8.53 -8.70
N GLN A 77 9.57 8.41 -9.02
CA GLN A 77 8.49 9.00 -8.22
C GLN A 77 8.44 8.39 -6.81
N ILE A 78 8.56 7.07 -6.68
CA ILE A 78 8.59 6.41 -5.36
C ILE A 78 9.70 7.00 -4.49
N GLN A 79 10.91 7.12 -5.04
CA GLN A 79 12.06 7.66 -4.32
C GLN A 79 11.91 9.15 -4.02
N PHE A 80 11.38 9.93 -4.97
CA PHE A 80 11.12 11.36 -4.81
C PHE A 80 10.21 11.64 -3.60
N TYR A 81 9.17 10.82 -3.39
CA TYR A 81 8.27 10.92 -2.24
C TYR A 81 8.78 10.24 -0.96
N GLY A 82 10.06 9.83 -0.92
CA GLY A 82 10.72 9.25 0.24
C GLY A 82 10.45 7.76 0.45
N GLY A 83 9.84 7.08 -0.53
CA GLY A 83 9.61 5.65 -0.49
C GLY A 83 10.89 4.85 -0.72
N GLN A 84 11.09 3.80 0.07
CA GLN A 84 12.18 2.85 -0.11
C GLN A 84 11.65 1.60 -0.81
N ILE A 85 12.16 1.33 -2.02
CA ILE A 85 11.86 0.10 -2.75
C ILE A 85 12.61 -1.07 -2.07
N ASP A 86 11.85 -2.00 -1.50
CA ASP A 86 12.34 -3.20 -0.82
C ASP A 86 12.47 -4.38 -1.80
N ASP A 87 11.60 -4.42 -2.82
CA ASP A 87 11.51 -5.51 -3.79
C ASP A 87 10.82 -5.05 -5.08
N PHE A 88 11.15 -5.69 -6.21
CA PHE A 88 10.49 -5.53 -7.51
C PHE A 88 10.26 -6.90 -8.13
N ARG A 89 9.01 -7.23 -8.45
CA ARG A 89 8.61 -8.61 -8.73
C ARG A 89 7.32 -8.71 -9.54
N ASP A 90 6.98 -9.93 -9.94
CA ASP A 90 5.64 -10.26 -10.47
C ASP A 90 4.55 -9.87 -9.48
N SER A 91 3.45 -9.32 -9.99
CA SER A 91 2.41 -8.80 -9.13
C SER A 91 1.68 -9.90 -8.36
N LYS A 92 1.62 -9.74 -7.05
CA LYS A 92 0.92 -10.64 -6.13
C LYS A 92 -0.29 -9.96 -5.49
N ARG A 93 -0.19 -8.66 -5.24
CA ARG A 93 -1.22 -7.84 -4.58
C ARG A 93 -1.99 -7.00 -5.59
N ASN A 94 -1.34 -6.56 -6.65
CA ASN A 94 -1.97 -5.75 -7.68
C ASN A 94 -2.29 -6.51 -8.98
N LYS A 95 -3.43 -7.20 -8.98
CA LYS A 95 -3.86 -8.02 -10.13
C LYS A 95 -4.10 -7.26 -11.45
N HIS A 96 -4.12 -5.93 -11.45
CA HIS A 96 -4.31 -5.13 -12.68
C HIS A 96 -3.01 -4.93 -13.45
N PHE A 97 -1.85 -5.20 -12.84
CA PHE A 97 -0.54 -4.96 -13.42
C PHE A 97 0.30 -6.24 -13.40
N PRO A 98 1.20 -6.44 -14.37
CA PRO A 98 2.05 -7.62 -14.41
C PRO A 98 3.13 -7.60 -13.30
N LEU A 99 3.60 -6.41 -12.92
CA LEU A 99 4.70 -6.21 -11.99
C LEU A 99 4.26 -5.30 -10.83
N GLU A 100 4.90 -5.44 -9.67
CA GLU A 100 4.69 -4.56 -8.53
C GLU A 100 6.00 -4.22 -7.82
N PHE A 101 6.10 -2.97 -7.35
CA PHE A 101 7.10 -2.57 -6.36
C PHE A 101 6.55 -2.81 -4.95
N LYS A 102 7.36 -3.40 -4.08
CA LYS A 102 7.12 -3.39 -2.62
C LYS A 102 7.86 -2.21 -2.03
N VAL A 103 7.14 -1.30 -1.40
CA VAL A 103 7.66 -0.03 -0.92
C VAL A 103 7.42 0.11 0.59
N ARG A 104 8.45 0.53 1.31
CA ARG A 104 8.44 0.88 2.74
C ARG A 104 8.72 2.37 2.91
N LYS A 105 8.57 2.88 4.14
CA LYS A 105 8.91 4.26 4.56
C LYS A 105 8.14 5.40 3.87
N LEU A 106 7.16 5.09 3.02
CA LEU A 106 6.20 6.10 2.60
C LEU A 106 5.39 6.55 3.81
N SER A 107 5.30 7.85 4.04
CA SER A 107 4.32 8.40 4.98
C SER A 107 2.91 8.31 4.38
N PRO A 108 1.85 8.34 5.19
CA PRO A 108 0.48 8.44 4.69
C PRO A 108 0.29 9.62 3.72
N GLU A 109 0.88 10.78 4.02
CA GLU A 109 0.81 11.99 3.19
C GLU A 109 1.53 11.80 1.85
N SER A 110 2.77 11.27 1.87
CA SER A 110 3.50 10.93 0.65
C SER A 110 2.74 9.93 -0.21
N LEU A 111 2.04 8.97 0.41
CA LEU A 111 1.22 8.02 -0.34
C LEU A 111 0.03 8.71 -1.02
N VAL A 112 -0.60 9.69 -0.37
CA VAL A 112 -1.69 10.48 -0.97
C VAL A 112 -1.17 11.26 -2.18
N GLN A 113 -0.01 11.92 -2.06
CA GLN A 113 0.60 12.65 -3.18
C GLN A 113 0.94 11.71 -4.33
N LEU A 114 1.60 10.59 -4.04
CA LEU A 114 1.94 9.58 -5.04
C LEU A 114 0.71 8.97 -5.71
N LEU A 115 -0.40 8.80 -4.97
CA LEU A 115 -1.66 8.33 -5.53
C LEU A 115 -2.23 9.31 -6.55
N ASN A 116 -2.16 10.62 -6.28
CA ASN A 116 -2.67 11.65 -7.19
C ASN A 116 -1.84 11.75 -8.48
N GLU A 117 -0.51 11.59 -8.39
CA GLU A 117 0.39 11.60 -9.55
C GLU A 117 0.26 10.36 -10.45
N LEU A 118 -0.19 9.23 -9.90
CA LEU A 118 -0.24 7.93 -10.56
C LEU A 118 -1.64 7.53 -11.09
N GLN A 119 -2.63 8.42 -10.96
CA GLN A 119 -4.00 8.24 -11.49
C GLN A 119 -4.06 8.41 -13.00
#